data_AF-A0A848X195-F1
#
_entry.id   AF-A0A848X195-F1
#
_cell.length_a   1.000
_cell.length_b   1.000
_cell.length_c   1.000
_cell.angle_alpha   90.00
_cell.angle_beta   90.00
_cell.angle_gamma   90.00
#
_symmetry.space_group_name_H-M   'P 1'
#
loop_
_entity.id
_entity.type
_entity.pdbx_description
1 polymer ?
#
loop_
_entity_poly.entity_id
_entity_poly.type
_entity_poly.pdbx_seq_one_letter_code
_entity_poly.pdbx_strand_id
1 'polypeptide(L)'
;MRTSTIENTPKRAGFTMVELLIVISVIGIMSALVISAFSNAAQDTRRVIARQQQAAVQNAVNAWVTQKSATDGLAATKTAYNAAGMTSMGRVKLAGSFLDETTLDHFDSQTTDDNQVKSAALKKTGQYLQLGAWADGSYPKVELK
;
A
#
# COMPACT_ATOMS: atom_id res chain seq x y z
N MET A 1 -81.57 -24.77 -14.30
CA MET A 1 -80.94 -23.46 -14.57
C MET A 1 -79.66 -23.39 -13.75
N ARG A 2 -78.47 -23.47 -14.36
CA ARG A 2 -77.17 -23.46 -13.66
C ARG A 2 -76.50 -22.11 -13.91
N THR A 3 -76.24 -21.35 -12.85
CA THR A 3 -75.57 -20.04 -12.92
C THR A 3 -74.07 -20.28 -13.00
N SER A 4 -73.43 -19.87 -14.09
CA SER A 4 -71.97 -19.92 -14.25
C SER A 4 -71.34 -18.70 -13.59
N THR A 5 -70.67 -18.89 -12.45
CA THR A 5 -69.88 -17.84 -11.80
C THR A 5 -68.56 -17.66 -12.55
N ILE A 6 -68.32 -16.47 -13.10
CA ILE A 6 -67.06 -16.14 -13.81
C ILE A 6 -66.00 -15.80 -12.74
N GLU A 7 -65.04 -16.69 -12.53
CA GLU A 7 -63.85 -16.38 -11.71
C GLU A 7 -62.92 -15.42 -12.48
N ASN A 8 -62.70 -14.22 -11.93
CA ASN A 8 -61.77 -13.25 -12.47
C ASN A 8 -60.36 -13.53 -11.92
N THR A 9 -59.58 -14.38 -12.60
CA THR A 9 -58.18 -14.62 -12.21
C THR A 9 -57.33 -13.41 -12.64
N PRO A 10 -56.61 -12.73 -11.73
CA PRO A 10 -55.80 -11.58 -12.11
C PRO A 10 -54.70 -12.01 -13.08
N LYS A 11 -54.62 -11.35 -14.25
CA LYS A 11 -53.54 -11.57 -15.22
C LYS A 11 -52.21 -11.17 -14.58
N ARG A 12 -51.26 -12.10 -14.49
CA ARG A 12 -49.88 -11.80 -14.10
C ARG A 12 -49.24 -10.95 -15.20
N ALA A 13 -49.00 -9.67 -14.92
CA ALA A 13 -48.21 -8.81 -15.78
C ALA A 13 -46.73 -9.25 -15.68
N GLY A 14 -46.13 -9.62 -16.82
CA GLY A 14 -44.69 -9.85 -16.91
C GLY A 14 -43.93 -8.54 -17.10
N PHE A 15 -42.67 -8.50 -16.69
CA PHE A 15 -41.76 -7.39 -16.99
C PHE A 15 -41.60 -7.24 -18.50
N THR A 16 -41.65 -6.01 -19.00
CA THR A 16 -41.36 -5.69 -20.40
C THR A 16 -39.85 -5.78 -20.65
N MET A 17 -39.46 -6.08 -21.90
CA MET A 17 -38.05 -6.03 -22.28
C MET A 17 -37.44 -4.64 -22.04
N VAL A 18 -38.22 -3.58 -22.23
CA VAL A 18 -37.76 -2.19 -22.05
C VAL A 18 -37.45 -1.90 -20.58
N GLU A 19 -38.26 -2.39 -19.64
CA GLU A 19 -37.98 -2.23 -18.20
C GLU A 19 -36.66 -2.90 -17.82
N LEU A 20 -36.41 -4.12 -18.30
CA LEU A 20 -35.14 -4.80 -18.03
C LEU A 20 -33.95 -4.06 -18.67
N LEU A 21 -34.11 -3.56 -19.91
CA LEU A 21 -33.07 -2.84 -20.64
C LEU A 21 -32.66 -1.54 -19.94
N ILE A 22 -33.62 -0.75 -19.45
CA ILE A 22 -33.30 0.50 -18.73
C ILE A 22 -32.62 0.18 -17.40
N VAL A 23 -33.05 -0.86 -16.67
CA VAL A 23 -32.45 -1.25 -15.39
C VAL A 23 -30.98 -1.63 -15.55
N ILE A 24 -30.66 -2.53 -16.49
CA ILE A 24 -29.25 -2.92 -16.71
C ILE A 24 -28.40 -1.76 -17.23
N SER A 25 -29.01 -0.84 -18.00
CA SER A 25 -28.31 0.36 -18.48
C SER A 25 -27.95 1.30 -17.33
N VAL A 26 -28.91 1.57 -16.43
CA VAL A 26 -28.67 2.41 -15.25
C VAL A 26 -27.67 1.76 -14.30
N ILE A 27 -27.81 0.45 -14.01
CA ILE A 27 -26.85 -0.29 -13.18
C ILE A 27 -25.46 -0.28 -13.82
N GLY A 28 -25.35 -0.45 -15.14
CA GLY A 28 -24.08 -0.42 -15.87
C GLY A 28 -23.36 0.93 -15.73
N ILE A 29 -24.09 2.04 -15.92
CA ILE A 29 -23.55 3.40 -15.75
C ILE A 29 -23.11 3.63 -14.30
N MET A 30 -23.98 3.31 -13.34
CA MET A 30 -23.67 3.49 -11.91
C MET A 30 -22.46 2.64 -11.49
N SER A 31 -22.38 1.39 -11.95
CA SER A 31 -21.28 0.48 -11.62
C SER A 31 -19.93 0.99 -12.15
N ALA A 32 -19.90 1.55 -13.36
CA ALA A 32 -18.68 2.14 -13.92
C ALA A 32 -18.17 3.32 -13.08
N LEU A 33 -19.06 4.21 -12.64
CA LEU A 33 -18.72 5.34 -11.76
C LEU A 33 -18.23 4.86 -10.38
N VAL A 34 -18.90 3.87 -9.81
CA VAL A 34 -18.54 3.30 -8.50
C VAL A 34 -17.16 2.63 -8.54
N ILE A 35 -16.86 1.83 -9.58
CA ILE A 35 -15.55 1.17 -9.72
C ILE A 35 -14.42 2.21 -9.84
N SER A 36 -14.61 3.25 -10.66
CA SER A 36 -13.60 4.29 -10.83
C SER A 36 -13.36 5.10 -9.55
N ALA A 37 -14.43 5.45 -8.81
CA ALA A 37 -14.32 6.14 -7.53
C ALA A 37 -13.54 5.31 -6.49
N PHE A 38 -13.86 4.02 -6.35
CA PHE A 38 -13.15 3.13 -5.43
C PHE A 38 -11.69 2.89 -5.84
N SER A 39 -11.40 2.75 -7.13
CA SER A 39 -10.04 2.59 -7.64
C SER A 39 -9.14 3.77 -7.23
N ASN A 40 -9.64 4.99 -7.41
CA ASN A 40 -8.93 6.22 -7.04
C ASN A 40 -8.70 6.29 -5.53
N ALA A 41 -9.75 6.09 -4.72
CA ALA A 41 -9.63 6.09 -3.26
C ALA A 41 -8.64 5.03 -2.75
N ALA A 42 -8.61 3.85 -3.37
CA ALA A 42 -7.66 2.81 -3.04
C ALA A 42 -6.22 3.20 -3.42
N GLN A 43 -6.01 3.91 -4.54
CA GLN A 43 -4.68 4.41 -4.92
C GLN A 43 -4.18 5.47 -3.95
N ASP A 44 -5.04 6.39 -3.52
CA ASP A 44 -4.69 7.42 -2.55
C ASP A 44 -4.37 6.83 -1.18
N THR A 45 -5.17 5.86 -0.72
CA THR A 45 -4.89 5.12 0.51
C THR A 45 -3.51 4.45 0.45
N ARG A 46 -3.16 3.82 -0.69
CA ARG A 46 -1.83 3.20 -0.87
C ARG A 46 -0.70 4.23 -0.83
N ARG A 47 -0.89 5.43 -1.39
CA ARG A 47 0.09 6.52 -1.31
C ARG A 47 0.29 7.01 0.13
N VAL A 48 -0.78 7.08 0.92
CA VAL A 48 -0.70 7.41 2.35
C VAL A 48 0.08 6.34 3.10
N ILE A 49 -0.22 5.05 2.87
CA ILE A 49 0.52 3.93 3.46
C ILE A 49 2.00 3.97 3.08
N ALA A 50 2.34 4.24 1.82
CA ALA A 50 3.72 4.37 1.36
C ALA A 50 4.49 5.47 2.13
N ARG A 51 3.85 6.62 2.37
CA ARG A 51 4.44 7.70 3.17
C ARG A 51 4.58 7.32 4.65
N GLN A 52 3.59 6.62 5.21
CA GLN A 52 3.67 6.12 6.58
C GLN A 52 4.81 5.12 6.74
N GLN A 53 4.99 4.22 5.78
CA GLN A 53 6.11 3.27 5.75
C GLN A 53 7.46 3.99 5.65
N GLN A 54 7.57 5.01 4.79
CA GLN A 54 8.77 5.84 4.72
C GLN A 54 9.10 6.49 6.07
N ALA A 55 8.10 7.07 6.74
CA ALA A 55 8.27 7.68 8.07
C ALA A 55 8.65 6.64 9.14
N ALA A 56 8.03 5.45 9.12
CA ALA A 56 8.34 4.37 10.04
C ALA A 56 9.80 3.90 9.88
N VAL A 57 10.25 3.66 8.64
CA VAL A 57 11.65 3.28 8.36
C VAL A 57 12.60 4.41 8.73
N GLN A 58 12.24 5.68 8.48
CA GLN A 58 13.08 6.81 8.89
C GLN A 58 13.24 6.89 10.41
N ASN A 59 12.15 6.69 11.15
CA ASN A 59 12.19 6.67 12.62
C ASN A 59 13.03 5.51 13.14
N ALA A 60 12.88 4.32 12.55
CA ALA A 60 13.68 3.14 12.90
C ALA A 60 15.17 3.37 12.65
N VAL A 61 15.54 3.94 11.50
CA VAL A 61 16.93 4.30 11.19
C VAL A 61 17.46 5.34 12.17
N ASN A 62 16.69 6.37 12.49
CA ASN A 62 17.10 7.39 13.47
C ASN A 62 17.32 6.81 14.87
N ALA A 63 16.43 5.90 15.31
CA ALA A 63 16.55 5.21 16.59
C ALA A 63 17.80 4.32 16.63
N TRP A 64 18.06 3.58 15.56
CA TRP A 64 19.27 2.77 15.42
C TRP A 64 20.54 3.63 15.44
N VAL A 65 20.56 4.74 14.69
CA VAL A 65 21.70 5.68 14.72
C VAL A 65 21.93 6.21 16.13
N THR A 66 20.86 6.62 16.83
CA THR A 66 20.96 7.16 18.20
C THR A 66 21.54 6.12 19.16
N GLN A 67 21.05 4.88 19.11
CA GLN A 67 21.55 3.81 19.98
C GLN A 67 23.00 3.44 19.63
N LYS A 68 23.32 3.24 18.36
CA LYS A 68 24.64 2.77 17.92
C LYS A 68 25.72 3.85 18.08
N SER A 69 25.37 5.12 17.83
CA SER A 69 26.29 6.25 18.00
C SER A 69 26.60 6.54 19.46
N ALA A 70 25.70 6.22 20.40
CA ALA A 70 25.98 6.31 21.83
C ALA A 70 27.04 5.30 22.29
N THR A 71 27.09 4.11 21.68
CA THR A 71 28.04 3.04 22.06
C THR A 71 29.37 3.15 21.32
N ASP A 72 29.35 3.34 20.00
CA ASP A 72 30.53 3.23 19.15
C ASP A 72 31.03 4.58 18.61
N GLY A 73 30.30 5.66 18.90
CA GLY A 73 30.52 6.96 18.31
C GLY A 73 29.94 7.10 16.89
N LEU A 74 29.80 8.36 16.45
CA LEU A 74 29.13 8.70 15.19
C LEU A 74 29.89 8.19 13.96
N ALA A 75 31.22 8.28 13.98
CA ALA A 75 32.07 7.88 12.84
C ALA A 75 32.00 6.37 12.57
N ALA A 76 32.09 5.54 13.62
CA ALA A 76 31.96 4.09 13.48
C ALA A 76 30.55 3.67 13.05
N THR A 77 29.52 4.33 13.60
CA THR A 77 28.13 4.10 13.22
C THR A 77 27.89 4.39 11.74
N LYS A 78 28.45 5.50 11.23
CA LYS A 78 28.39 5.85 9.81
C LYS A 78 29.06 4.80 8.94
N THR A 79 30.24 4.33 9.33
CA THR A 79 30.94 3.24 8.61
C THR A 79 30.08 1.98 8.58
N ALA A 80 29.49 1.57 9.70
CA ALA A 80 28.60 0.41 9.77
C ALA A 80 27.36 0.56 8.88
N TYR A 81 26.72 1.75 8.90
CA TYR A 81 25.57 2.05 8.05
C TYR A 81 25.90 1.97 6.55
N ASN A 82 27.05 2.53 6.15
CA ASN A 82 27.47 2.52 4.76
C ASN A 82 27.94 1.13 4.29
N ALA A 83 28.49 0.32 5.20
CA ALA A 83 28.94 -1.04 4.94
C ALA A 83 27.79 -2.07 4.90
N ALA A 84 26.61 -1.75 5.45
CA ALA A 84 25.48 -2.69 5.51
C ALA A 84 24.92 -3.02 4.13
N GLY A 85 25.45 -4.09 3.54
CA GLY A 85 25.07 -4.61 2.22
C GLY A 85 25.36 -3.67 1.06
N MET A 86 25.78 -2.43 1.31
CA MET A 86 25.84 -1.31 0.35
C MET A 86 24.51 -1.05 -0.38
N THR A 87 23.42 -1.65 0.10
CA THR A 87 22.08 -1.62 -0.48
C THR A 87 21.09 -0.95 0.45
N SER A 88 19.95 -0.51 -0.10
CA SER A 88 18.87 0.07 0.70
C SER A 88 18.30 -0.97 1.69
N MET A 89 18.15 -2.23 1.27
CA MET A 89 17.64 -3.31 2.12
C MET A 89 18.59 -3.65 3.27
N GLY A 90 19.91 -3.70 3.02
CA GLY A 90 20.89 -3.93 4.09
C GLY A 90 20.80 -2.87 5.19
N ARG A 91 20.57 -1.61 4.80
CA ARG A 91 20.36 -0.49 5.73
C ARG A 91 19.05 -0.57 6.50
N VAL A 92 17.97 -1.07 5.88
CA VAL A 92 16.71 -1.33 6.60
C VAL A 92 16.88 -2.46 7.62
N LYS A 93 17.60 -3.53 7.27
CA LYS A 93 17.88 -4.66 8.17
C LYS A 93 18.68 -4.26 9.41
N LEU A 94 19.60 -3.29 9.29
CA LEU A 94 20.29 -2.71 10.47
C LEU A 94 19.31 -2.13 11.49
N ALA A 95 18.30 -1.40 11.00
CA ALA A 95 17.25 -0.81 11.82
C ALA A 95 16.14 -1.80 12.19
N GLY A 96 16.31 -3.09 11.87
CA GLY A 96 15.27 -4.11 11.99
C GLY A 96 14.76 -4.32 13.41
N SER A 97 15.60 -4.12 14.44
CA SER A 97 15.17 -4.18 15.85
C SER A 97 14.19 -3.07 16.25
N PHE A 98 14.06 -2.03 15.43
CA PHE A 98 13.15 -0.91 15.62
C PHE A 98 11.95 -0.96 14.67
N LEU A 99 11.87 -2.01 13.86
CA LEU A 99 10.72 -2.34 13.03
C LEU A 99 10.05 -3.56 13.62
N ASP A 100 8.73 -3.66 13.44
CA ASP A 100 8.04 -4.90 13.77
C ASP A 100 8.49 -6.03 12.82
N GLU A 101 8.59 -7.25 13.33
CA GLU A 101 9.09 -8.43 12.59
C GLU A 101 8.30 -8.64 11.29
N THR A 102 6.97 -8.52 11.35
CA THR A 102 6.11 -8.67 10.16
C THR A 102 6.36 -7.60 9.11
N THR A 103 6.76 -6.39 9.53
CA THR A 103 7.05 -5.29 8.61
C THR A 103 8.36 -5.53 7.87
N LEU A 104 9.37 -6.02 8.59
CA LEU A 104 10.66 -6.37 8.00
C LEU A 104 10.50 -7.53 7.00
N ASP A 105 9.77 -8.59 7.37
CA ASP A 105 9.48 -9.74 6.51
C ASP A 105 8.70 -9.33 5.26
N HIS A 106 7.76 -8.38 5.42
CA HIS A 106 7.04 -7.84 4.28
C HIS A 106 7.97 -7.07 3.35
N PHE A 107 8.91 -6.27 3.86
CA PHE A 107 9.90 -5.62 3.00
C PHE A 107 10.82 -6.62 2.32
N ASP A 108 11.27 -7.66 3.02
CA ASP A 108 12.18 -8.69 2.49
C ASP A 108 11.50 -9.50 1.37
N SER A 109 10.28 -9.99 1.62
CA SER A 109 9.51 -10.76 0.63
C SER A 109 9.05 -9.94 -0.57
N GLN A 110 8.86 -8.63 -0.40
CA GLN A 110 8.40 -7.76 -1.47
C GLN A 110 9.55 -7.10 -2.24
N THR A 111 10.77 -7.07 -1.71
CA THR A 111 11.89 -6.47 -2.41
C THR A 111 12.50 -7.45 -3.40
N THR A 112 12.62 -7.02 -4.66
CA THR A 112 13.24 -7.81 -5.74
C THR A 112 14.59 -7.26 -6.17
N ASP A 113 14.85 -6.00 -5.85
CA ASP A 113 16.11 -5.29 -6.06
C ASP A 113 16.47 -4.63 -4.73
N ASP A 114 17.56 -5.05 -4.11
CA ASP A 114 17.96 -4.59 -2.77
C ASP A 114 18.24 -3.09 -2.70
N ASN A 115 18.43 -2.41 -3.84
CA ASN A 115 18.52 -0.95 -3.89
C ASN A 115 17.16 -0.26 -3.80
N GLN A 116 16.07 -0.98 -4.09
CA GLN A 116 14.69 -0.50 -4.11
C GLN A 116 13.83 -1.27 -3.11
N VAL A 117 13.84 -0.84 -1.84
CA VAL A 117 13.03 -1.49 -0.82
C VAL A 117 11.55 -1.28 -1.12
N LYS A 118 10.82 -2.38 -1.28
CA LYS A 118 9.41 -2.38 -1.70
C LYS A 118 8.54 -3.07 -0.68
N SER A 119 7.30 -2.62 -0.62
CA SER A 119 6.18 -3.26 0.08
C SER A 119 5.05 -3.47 -0.93
N ALA A 120 3.98 -4.18 -0.54
CA ALA A 120 2.79 -4.32 -1.37
C ALA A 120 2.17 -2.96 -1.77
N ALA A 121 2.15 -1.98 -0.85
CA ALA A 121 1.61 -0.65 -1.14
C ALA A 121 2.49 0.10 -2.15
N LEU A 122 3.81 0.08 -1.94
CA LEU A 122 4.82 0.71 -2.79
C LEU A 122 4.80 0.14 -4.22
N LYS A 123 4.75 -1.20 -4.37
CA LYS A 123 4.62 -1.86 -5.68
C LYS A 123 3.40 -1.39 -6.46
N LYS A 124 2.26 -1.25 -5.77
CA LYS A 124 0.98 -0.88 -6.40
C LYS A 124 0.90 0.60 -6.74
N THR A 125 1.72 1.46 -6.12
CA THR A 125 1.86 2.87 -6.49
C THR A 125 3.02 3.12 -7.46
N GLY A 126 3.82 2.09 -7.78
CA GLY A 126 5.02 2.22 -8.61
C GLY A 126 6.18 2.88 -7.87
N GLN A 127 6.11 2.96 -6.54
CA GLN A 127 7.09 3.63 -5.69
C GLN A 127 8.01 2.63 -5.01
N TYR A 128 9.12 3.13 -4.45
CA TYR A 128 10.03 2.37 -3.60
C TYR A 128 10.73 3.27 -2.58
N LEU A 129 11.24 2.65 -1.51
CA LEU A 129 12.11 3.32 -0.56
C LEU A 129 13.56 3.13 -0.98
N GLN A 130 14.31 4.22 -0.95
CA GLN A 130 15.74 4.22 -1.17
C GLN A 130 16.43 4.82 0.04
N LEU A 131 17.40 4.08 0.58
CA LEU A 131 18.25 4.55 1.65
C LEU A 131 19.61 4.81 1.05
N GLY A 132 19.96 6.08 0.88
CA GLY A 132 21.26 6.50 0.33
C GLY A 132 22.40 6.27 1.32
N ALA A 133 23.65 6.39 0.83
CA ALA A 133 24.81 6.40 1.71
C ALA A 133 24.73 7.61 2.65
N TRP A 134 25.12 7.41 3.91
CA TRP A 134 25.16 8.47 4.89
C TRP A 134 26.39 9.36 4.61
N ALA A 135 26.13 10.62 4.25
CA ALA A 135 27.14 11.66 3.99
C ALA A 135 27.59 12.39 5.27
N ASP A 136 28.78 12.99 5.23
CA ASP A 136 29.31 13.79 6.35
C ASP A 136 28.42 14.98 6.70
N GLY A 137 28.30 15.27 8.00
CA GLY A 137 27.54 16.42 8.50
C GLY A 137 26.01 16.31 8.36
N SER A 138 25.49 15.14 7.96
CA SER A 138 24.05 14.91 7.77
C SER A 138 23.54 13.76 8.64
N TYR A 139 22.23 13.48 8.61
CA TYR A 139 21.63 12.24 9.10
C TYR A 139 21.21 11.37 7.91
N PRO A 140 21.20 10.03 8.04
CA PRO A 140 20.69 9.16 6.99
C PRO A 140 19.22 9.44 6.71
N LYS A 141 18.86 9.42 5.43
CA LYS A 141 17.50 9.73 4.96
C LYS A 141 16.92 8.57 4.17
N VAL A 142 15.63 8.34 4.40
CA VAL A 142 14.81 7.41 3.64
C VAL A 142 14.02 8.21 2.62
N GLU A 143 14.34 8.02 1.35
CA GLU A 143 13.66 8.69 0.25
C GLU A 143 12.56 7.79 -0.32
N LEU A 144 11.38 8.38 -0.55
CA LEU A 144 10.33 7.75 -1.33
C LEU A 144 10.51 8.19 -2.79
N LYS A 145 10.74 7.23 -3.68
CA LYS A 145 10.86 7.42 -5.12
C LYS A 145 9.67 6.83 -5.85
#